data_AF-A0A972A2E9-F1
#
_entry.id   AF-A0A972A2E9-F1
#
_cell.length_a   1.000
_cell.length_b   1.000
_cell.length_c   1.000
_cell.angle_alpha   90.00
_cell.angle_beta   90.00
_cell.angle_gamma   90.00
#
_symmetry.space_group_name_H-M   'P 1'
#
loop_
_entity.id
_entity.type
_entity.pdbx_description
1 polymer ?
#
loop_
_entity_poly.entity_id
_entity_poly.type
_entity_poly.pdbx_seq_one_letter_code
_entity_poly.pdbx_strand_id
1 'polypeptide(L)' 'LRIARVMQRDGMRVDEVEARMKSQLPEEEKMKYADFVICNDNKHSLIHQVSEVVKRVGVHQV' A
#
# COMPACT_ATOMS: atom_id res chain seq x y z
N LEU A 1 1.82 -11.03 -1.13
CA LEU A 1 2.53 -10.13 -2.08
C LEU A 1 3.53 -9.20 -1.39
N ARG A 2 3.15 -8.47 -0.33
CA ARG A 2 4.04 -7.52 0.38
C ARG A 2 5.38 -8.12 0.82
N ILE A 3 5.36 -9.23 1.58
CA ILE A 3 6.60 -9.87 2.09
C ILE A 3 7.53 -10.25 0.94
N ALA A 4 7.02 -10.98 -0.06
CA ALA A 4 7.78 -11.41 -1.23
C ALA A 4 8.44 -10.22 -1.97
N ARG A 5 7.73 -9.10 -2.15
CA ARG A 5 8.27 -7.89 -2.78
C ARG A 5 9.41 -7.27 -1.96
N VAL A 6 9.27 -7.20 -0.64
CA VAL A 6 10.32 -6.65 0.25
C VAL A 6 11.55 -7.54 0.22
N MET A 7 11.37 -8.86 0.32
CA MET A 7 12.49 -9.80 0.23
C MET A 7 13.23 -9.68 -1.11
N GLN A 8 12.49 -9.61 -2.22
CA GLN A 8 13.09 -9.50 -3.56
C GLN A 8 13.84 -8.17 -3.76
N ARG A 9 13.31 -7.06 -3.23
CA ARG A 9 13.87 -5.73 -3.41
C ARG A 9 15.09 -5.49 -2.51
N ASP A 10 14.96 -5.84 -1.22
CA ASP A 10 15.90 -5.45 -0.18
C ASP A 10 16.85 -6.60 0.21
N GLY A 11 16.65 -7.81 -0.32
CA GLY A 11 17.46 -8.99 0.01
C GLY A 11 17.30 -9.48 1.46
N MET A 12 16.30 -8.98 2.19
CA MET A 12 16.07 -9.30 3.60
C MET A 12 15.53 -10.71 3.79
N ARG A 13 15.82 -11.31 4.97
CA ARG A 13 15.21 -12.59 5.37
C ARG A 13 13.74 -12.40 5.74
N VAL A 14 12.94 -13.45 5.56
CA VAL A 14 11.51 -13.45 5.89
C VAL A 14 11.25 -13.02 7.34
N ASP A 15 12.02 -13.53 8.29
CA ASP A 15 11.87 -13.22 9.73
C ASP A 15 12.04 -11.73 10.03
N GLU A 16 12.99 -11.07 9.35
CA GLU A 16 13.25 -9.63 9.51
C GLU A 16 12.10 -8.79 8.93
N VAL A 17 11.56 -9.21 7.78
CA VAL A 17 10.40 -8.57 7.15
C VAL A 17 9.16 -8.74 8.03
N GLU A 18 8.94 -9.92 8.60
CA GLU A 18 7.83 -10.18 9.52
C GLU A 18 7.96 -9.37 10.80
N ALA A 19 9.14 -9.29 11.40
CA ALA A 19 9.40 -8.48 12.59
C ALA A 19 9.08 -7.00 12.32
N ARG A 20 9.51 -6.47 11.17
CA ARG A 20 9.21 -5.11 10.73
C ARG A 20 7.72 -4.88 10.46
N MET A 21 6.99 -5.90 10.00
CA MET A 21 5.55 -5.80 9.82
C MET A 21 4.81 -5.79 11.17
N LYS A 22 5.26 -6.59 12.14
CA LYS A 22 4.70 -6.63 13.50
C LYS A 22 4.91 -5.33 14.27
N SER A 23 5.96 -4.57 13.95
CA SER A 23 6.22 -3.27 14.58
C SER A 23 5.41 -2.11 13.98
N GLN A 24 4.54 -2.37 13.01
CA GLN A 24 3.68 -1.35 12.38
C GLN A 24 2.26 -1.42 12.94
N LEU A 25 1.50 -0.34 12.76
CA LEU A 25 0.07 -0.35 13.04
C LEU A 25 -0.63 -1.43 12.16
N PRO A 26 -1.52 -2.26 12.73
CA PRO A 26 -2.28 -3.23 11.95
C PRO A 26 -3.03 -2.57 10.79
N GLU A 27 -3.11 -3.27 9.66
CA GLU A 27 -3.66 -2.72 8.42
C GLU A 27 -5.13 -2.31 8.59
N GLU A 28 -5.91 -3.12 9.30
CA GLU A 28 -7.30 -2.84 9.66
C GLU A 28 -7.44 -1.55 10.47
N GLU A 29 -6.58 -1.33 11.47
CA GLU A 29 -6.59 -0.11 12.27
C GLU A 29 -6.17 1.10 11.43
N LYS A 30 -5.15 0.94 10.59
CA LYS A 30 -4.70 2.02 9.69
C LYS A 30 -5.80 2.45 8.72
N MET A 31 -6.58 1.52 8.20
CA MET A 31 -7.67 1.81 7.26
C MET A 31 -8.81 2.62 7.89
N LYS A 32 -9.07 2.49 9.20
CA LYS A 32 -10.12 3.26 9.88
C LYS A 32 -9.91 4.77 9.84
N TYR A 33 -8.66 5.21 9.71
CA TYR A 33 -8.28 6.63 9.72
C TYR A 33 -7.97 7.16 8.31
N ALA A 34 -8.11 6.36 7.27
CA ALA A 34 -7.75 6.75 5.91
C ALA A 34 -8.96 7.31 5.14
N ASP A 35 -8.81 8.48 4.51
CA ASP A 35 -9.82 9.02 3.58
C ASP A 35 -9.94 8.18 2.30
N PHE A 36 -8.83 7.59 1.86
CA PHE A 36 -8.74 6.76 0.65
C PHE A 36 -7.82 5.56 0.88
N VAL A 37 -8.16 4.42 0.28
CA VAL A 37 -7.35 3.20 0.29
C VAL A 37 -7.02 2.78 -1.14
N ILE A 38 -5.73 2.53 -1.42
CA ILE A 38 -5.25 2.02 -2.71
C ILE A 38 -4.85 0.56 -2.55
N CYS A 39 -5.51 -0.34 -3.28
CA CYS A 39 -5.28 -1.77 -3.27
C CYS A 39 -4.25 -2.17 -4.34
N ASN A 40 -3.03 -2.50 -3.92
CA ASN A 40 -1.96 -2.98 -4.79
C ASN A 40 -1.84 -4.52 -4.74
N ASP A 41 -2.79 -5.19 -5.38
CA ASP A 41 -2.93 -6.64 -5.36
C ASP A 41 -2.66 -7.33 -6.72
N ASN A 42 -2.16 -6.58 -7.71
CA ASN A 42 -1.98 -7.00 -9.11
C ASN A 42 -3.27 -7.40 -9.85
N LYS A 43 -4.46 -7.21 -9.25
CA LYS A 43 -5.75 -7.50 -9.88
C LYS A 43 -6.48 -6.22 -10.27
N HIS A 44 -6.34 -5.19 -9.46
CA HIS A 44 -6.95 -3.89 -9.69
C HIS A 44 -5.94 -2.90 -10.30
N SER A 45 -6.37 -2.12 -11.30
CA SER A 45 -5.52 -1.11 -11.92
C SER A 45 -5.17 0.00 -10.92
N LEU A 46 -3.89 0.13 -10.59
CA LEU A 46 -3.39 1.22 -9.74
C LEU A 46 -3.55 2.58 -10.41
N ILE A 47 -3.36 2.65 -11.74
CA ILE A 47 -3.50 3.90 -12.50
C ILE A 47 -4.92 4.43 -12.37
N HIS A 48 -5.92 3.55 -12.50
CA HIS A 48 -7.32 3.94 -12.34
C HIS A 48 -7.62 4.39 -10.91
N GLN A 49 -7.20 3.63 -9.89
CA GLN A 49 -7.40 3.99 -8.48
C GLN A 49 -6.78 5.35 -8.13
N VAL A 50 -5.54 5.60 -8.55
CA VAL A 50 -4.84 6.88 -8.30
C VAL A 50 -5.53 8.03 -9.04
N SER A 51 -5.95 7.82 -10.30
CA SER A 51 -6.68 8.84 -11.07
C SER A 51 -7.96 9.28 -10.36
N GLU A 52 -8.74 8.32 -9.83
CA GLU A 52 -9.95 8.63 -9.07
C GLU A 52 -9.68 9.38 -7.77
N VAL A 53 -8.62 9.01 -7.04
CA VAL A 53 -8.22 9.77 -5.84
C VAL A 53 -7.83 11.20 -6.23
N VAL A 54 -6.95 11.39 -7.23
CA VAL A 54 -6.49 12.72 -7.67
C VAL A 54 -7.64 13.63 -8.07
N LYS A 55 -8.64 13.12 -8.80
CA LYS A 55 -9.86 13.88 -9.15
C LYS A 55 -10.63 14.34 -7.92
N ARG A 56 -10.78 13.47 -6.90
CA ARG A 56 -11.53 13.77 -5.67
C ARG A 56 -10.84 14.77 -4.76
N VAL A 57 -9.50 14.79 -4.70
CA VAL A 57 -8.73 15.79 -3.94
C VAL A 57 -8.57 17.13 -4.66
N GLY A 58 -9.16 17.30 -5.84
CA GLY A 58 -9.25 18.61 -6.50
C GLY A 58 -7.93 19.16 -7.03
N VAL A 59 -6.89 18.32 -7.16
CA VAL A 59 -5.71 18.68 -7.94
C VAL A 59 -6.13 18.62 -9.41
N HIS A 60 -6.63 19.74 -9.93
CA HIS A 60 -6.89 19.94 -11.34
C HIS A 60 -5.68 19.46 -12.14
N GLN A 61 -5.91 18.51 -13.05
CA GLN A 61 -4.91 18.13 -14.03
C GLN A 61 -4.61 19.35 -14.92
N VAL A 62 -3.32 19.65 -15.03
CA VAL A 62 -2.74 20.52 -16.05
C VAL A 62 -2.97 19.92 -17.43
#